data_AF-A0A093X1U5-F1
#
_entry.id   AF-A0A093X1U5-F1
#
_cell.length_a   1.000
_cell.length_b   1.000
_cell.length_c   1.000
_cell.angle_alpha   90.00
_cell.angle_beta   90.00
_cell.angle_gamma   90.00
#
_symmetry.space_group_name_H-M   'P 1'
#
loop_
_entity.id
_entity.type
_entity.pdbx_description
1 polymer ?
#
loop_
_entity_poly.entity_id
_entity_poly.type
_entity_poly.pdbx_seq_one_letter_code
_entity_poly.pdbx_strand_id
1 'polypeptide(L)'
;RSIVSARLAAEGMQTHLLPLGVPKSSPHIPILASTHISAAPRVILLLGDSIQDLGIFALRIVGGHGGINAGSAVDLVKYVHASGPADTEGGERPAVIIGNCGQLRWNRKQGRAMTRVSWDSQTRESAVHDAVVYDPATNTVEGQRDQKEHINYLLSAVVPALCMKGVKLDVIAIADSARCGIPVS
;
A
#
# COMPACT_ATOMS: atom_id res chain seq x y z
N ARG A 1 4.39 -3.23 -12.45
CA ARG A 1 3.32 -3.33 -11.42
C ARG A 1 2.78 -4.76 -11.26
N SER A 2 2.17 -5.37 -12.30
CA SER A 2 1.55 -6.71 -12.21
C SER A 2 2.48 -7.82 -11.69
N ILE A 3 3.75 -7.83 -12.11
CA ILE A 3 4.75 -8.81 -11.65
C ILE A 3 5.04 -8.68 -10.15
N VAL A 4 5.15 -7.45 -9.62
CA VAL A 4 5.39 -7.20 -8.19
C VAL A 4 4.18 -7.66 -7.37
N SER A 5 2.96 -7.32 -7.81
CA SER A 5 1.74 -7.78 -7.16
C SER A 5 1.62 -9.30 -7.16
N ALA A 6 1.94 -9.98 -8.26
CA ALA A 6 1.93 -11.44 -8.34
C ALA A 6 2.97 -12.09 -7.42
N ARG A 7 4.18 -11.51 -7.34
CA ARG A 7 5.23 -11.99 -6.42
C ARG A 7 4.82 -11.81 -4.97
N LEU A 8 4.31 -10.63 -4.59
CA LEU A 8 3.83 -10.39 -3.24
C LEU A 8 2.69 -11.35 -2.87
N ALA A 9 1.78 -11.65 -3.81
CA ALA A 9 0.75 -12.66 -3.60
C ALA A 9 1.31 -14.07 -3.38
N ALA A 10 2.34 -14.46 -4.15
CA ALA A 10 3.04 -15.73 -3.96
C ALA A 10 3.76 -15.81 -2.60
N GLU A 11 4.23 -14.67 -2.06
CA GLU A 11 4.79 -14.55 -0.71
C GLU A 11 3.71 -14.38 0.38
N GLY A 12 2.46 -14.75 0.12
CA GLY A 12 1.40 -14.73 1.14
C GLY A 12 0.87 -13.33 1.49
N MET A 13 0.98 -12.37 0.58
CA MET A 13 0.32 -11.07 0.73
C MET A 13 -1.05 -11.05 0.03
N GLN A 14 -2.06 -10.52 0.70
CA GLN A 14 -3.40 -10.34 0.17
C GLN A 14 -3.73 -8.85 0.01
N THR A 15 -4.52 -8.54 -1.02
CA THR A 15 -4.99 -7.17 -1.27
C THR A 15 -6.24 -6.87 -0.46
N HIS A 16 -6.22 -5.77 0.29
CA HIS A 16 -7.38 -5.21 0.97
C HIS A 16 -7.76 -3.88 0.32
N LEU A 17 -9.07 -3.62 0.21
CA LEU A 17 -9.59 -2.38 -0.35
C LEU A 17 -10.01 -1.45 0.78
N LEU A 18 -9.62 -0.18 0.69
CA LEU A 18 -10.00 0.85 1.63
C LEU A 18 -11.05 1.79 1.02
N PRO A 19 -12.13 2.15 1.74
CA PRO A 19 -12.45 1.71 3.10
C PRO A 19 -12.73 0.20 3.19
N LEU A 20 -12.43 -0.40 4.33
CA LEU A 20 -12.56 -1.86 4.52
C LEU A 20 -14.01 -2.31 4.27
N GLY A 21 -14.18 -3.42 3.54
CA GLY A 21 -15.49 -3.96 3.21
C GLY A 21 -16.18 -3.30 2.01
N VAL A 22 -15.54 -2.32 1.36
CA VAL A 22 -16.09 -1.64 0.18
C VAL A 22 -16.17 -2.60 -1.02
N PRO A 23 -17.25 -2.54 -1.83
CA PRO A 23 -17.32 -3.29 -3.09
C PRO A 23 -16.23 -2.86 -4.07
N LYS A 24 -15.72 -3.81 -4.88
CA LYS A 24 -14.72 -3.54 -5.93
C LYS A 24 -15.16 -2.50 -6.97
N SER A 25 -16.47 -2.31 -7.15
CA SER A 25 -17.05 -1.31 -8.06
C SER A 25 -17.08 0.11 -7.48
N SER A 26 -16.95 0.24 -6.17
CA SER A 26 -17.01 1.53 -5.47
C SER A 26 -15.62 2.14 -5.33
N PRO A 27 -15.50 3.46 -5.12
CA PRO A 27 -14.20 4.12 -4.94
C PRO A 27 -13.39 3.50 -3.81
N HIS A 28 -12.16 3.07 -4.13
CA HIS A 28 -11.32 2.39 -3.15
C HIS A 28 -9.81 2.57 -3.39
N ILE A 29 -9.03 2.47 -2.31
CA ILE A 29 -7.57 2.46 -2.35
C ILE A 29 -7.06 1.07 -1.93
N PRO A 30 -6.29 0.36 -2.76
CA PRO A 30 -5.78 -0.96 -2.40
C PRO A 30 -4.57 -0.83 -1.47
N ILE A 31 -4.45 -1.72 -0.50
CA ILE A 31 -3.26 -1.97 0.33
C ILE A 31 -2.93 -3.46 0.31
N LEU A 32 -1.76 -3.85 0.82
CA LEU A 32 -1.39 -5.26 0.96
C LEU A 32 -1.15 -5.60 2.43
N ALA A 33 -1.58 -6.77 2.86
CA ALA A 33 -1.29 -7.31 4.19
C ALA A 33 -0.95 -8.79 4.11
N SER A 34 -0.12 -9.32 5.00
CA SER A 34 0.15 -10.76 5.06
C SER A 34 -1.14 -11.54 5.40
N THR A 35 -1.28 -12.77 4.90
CA THR A 35 -2.45 -13.61 5.15
C THR A 35 -2.54 -14.11 6.59
N HIS A 36 -1.39 -14.33 7.26
CA HIS A 36 -1.31 -14.75 8.66
C HIS A 36 -1.35 -13.59 9.67
N ILE A 37 -1.66 -12.37 9.24
CA ILE A 37 -1.55 -11.15 10.06
C ILE A 37 -2.39 -11.18 11.35
N SER A 38 -3.50 -11.91 11.37
CA SER A 38 -4.38 -12.01 12.54
C SER A 38 -3.78 -12.81 13.69
N ALA A 39 -2.78 -13.65 13.43
CA ALA A 39 -2.07 -14.45 14.43
C ALA A 39 -0.68 -13.91 14.75
N ALA A 40 -0.16 -12.95 13.96
CA ALA A 40 1.21 -12.49 14.07
C ALA A 40 1.44 -11.66 15.36
N PRO A 41 2.47 -11.97 16.15
CA PRO A 41 2.77 -11.26 17.40
C PRO A 41 3.38 -9.88 17.15
N ARG A 42 3.91 -9.68 15.94
CA ARG A 42 4.57 -8.46 15.48
C ARG A 42 4.14 -8.14 14.06
N VAL A 43 3.80 -6.89 13.80
CA VAL A 43 3.40 -6.39 12.48
C VAL A 43 4.26 -5.19 12.11
N ILE A 44 4.79 -5.22 10.90
CA ILE A 44 5.52 -4.09 10.30
C ILE A 44 4.58 -3.37 9.35
N LEU A 45 4.25 -2.12 9.68
CA LEU A 45 3.52 -1.23 8.79
C LEU A 45 4.52 -0.41 7.97
N LEU A 46 4.53 -0.67 6.67
CA LEU A 46 5.36 0.02 5.71
C LEU A 46 4.57 1.08 4.96
N LEU A 47 4.95 2.34 5.16
CA LEU A 47 4.41 3.50 4.48
C LEU A 47 5.35 3.91 3.34
N GLY A 48 4.97 3.54 2.11
CA GLY A 48 5.74 3.85 0.90
C GLY A 48 5.77 5.35 0.56
N ASP A 49 6.45 5.69 -0.53
CA ASP A 49 6.57 7.08 -1.01
C ASP A 49 5.26 7.57 -1.68
N SER A 50 5.03 8.88 -1.63
CA SER A 50 3.88 9.62 -2.16
C SER A 50 3.75 9.61 -3.69
N ILE A 51 4.81 9.22 -4.39
CA ILE A 51 4.86 9.24 -5.86
C ILE A 51 5.01 7.85 -6.48
N GLN A 52 5.21 6.81 -5.67
CA GLN A 52 5.44 5.45 -6.15
C GLN A 52 4.15 4.63 -6.15
N ASP A 53 4.11 3.60 -6.99
CA ASP A 53 3.02 2.60 -6.95
C ASP A 53 3.13 1.72 -5.70
N LEU A 54 1.99 1.16 -5.27
CA LEU A 54 1.93 0.21 -4.16
C LEU A 54 2.96 -0.93 -4.30
N GLY A 55 3.79 -1.10 -3.26
CA GLY A 55 4.81 -2.13 -3.19
C GLY A 55 6.10 -1.83 -3.96
N ILE A 56 6.26 -0.63 -4.54
CA ILE A 56 7.49 -0.20 -5.22
C ILE A 56 8.20 0.84 -4.35
N PHE A 57 9.50 0.65 -4.07
CA PHE A 57 10.30 1.60 -3.30
C PHE A 57 11.09 2.54 -4.19
N ALA A 58 11.62 2.05 -5.31
CA ALA A 58 12.33 2.87 -6.27
C ALA A 58 12.29 2.25 -7.66
N LEU A 59 11.54 2.86 -8.59
CA LEU A 59 11.54 2.49 -10.01
C LEU A 59 12.95 2.45 -10.63
N ARG A 60 13.89 3.29 -10.14
CA ARG A 60 15.29 3.34 -10.61
C ARG A 60 16.11 2.09 -10.25
N ILE A 61 15.78 1.39 -9.16
CA ILE A 61 16.44 0.15 -8.75
C ILE A 61 15.79 -1.05 -9.44
N VAL A 62 14.47 -1.00 -9.67
CA VAL A 62 13.70 -2.02 -10.42
C VAL A 62 14.27 -2.24 -11.83
N GLY A 63 14.74 -1.17 -12.50
CA GLY A 63 15.38 -1.23 -13.82
C GLY A 63 16.91 -1.28 -13.81
N GLY A 64 17.54 -1.35 -12.63
CA GLY A 64 19.01 -1.34 -12.45
C GLY A 64 19.56 -2.68 -11.94
N HIS A 65 20.84 -2.69 -11.54
CA HIS A 65 21.62 -3.90 -11.18
C HIS A 65 21.02 -4.75 -10.03
N GLY A 66 20.14 -4.19 -9.18
CA GLY A 66 19.44 -4.91 -8.10
C GLY A 66 18.12 -5.58 -8.50
N GLY A 67 17.59 -5.28 -9.69
CA GLY A 67 16.39 -5.88 -10.24
C GLY A 67 15.07 -5.55 -9.51
N ILE A 68 13.99 -6.20 -9.97
CA ILE A 68 12.62 -5.98 -9.50
C ILE A 68 12.48 -6.24 -7.99
N ASN A 69 13.26 -7.15 -7.43
CA ASN A 69 13.16 -7.54 -6.03
C ASN A 69 13.74 -6.48 -5.08
N ALA A 70 14.95 -5.98 -5.35
CA ALA A 70 15.57 -4.93 -4.51
C ALA A 70 14.87 -3.57 -4.64
N GLY A 71 14.21 -3.31 -5.77
CA GLY A 71 13.45 -2.07 -5.98
C GLY A 71 11.99 -2.11 -5.47
N SER A 72 11.54 -3.23 -4.88
CA SER A 72 10.17 -3.43 -4.42
C SER A 72 10.10 -4.01 -3.01
N ALA A 73 8.89 -4.12 -2.47
CA ALA A 73 8.65 -4.71 -1.16
C ALA A 73 8.85 -6.22 -1.09
N VAL A 74 9.15 -6.90 -2.20
CA VAL A 74 9.23 -8.37 -2.27
C VAL A 74 10.31 -8.91 -1.33
N ASP A 75 11.54 -8.40 -1.41
CA ASP A 75 12.63 -8.90 -0.55
C ASP A 75 12.43 -8.52 0.91
N LEU A 76 11.83 -7.36 1.18
CA LEU A 76 11.45 -6.97 2.54
C LEU A 76 10.44 -7.97 3.12
N VAL A 77 9.36 -8.28 2.39
CA VAL A 77 8.33 -9.23 2.85
C VAL A 77 8.93 -10.60 3.09
N LYS A 78 9.75 -11.11 2.16
CA LYS A 78 10.48 -12.37 2.31
C LYS A 78 11.33 -12.39 3.56
N TYR A 79 12.15 -11.36 3.75
CA TYR A 79 13.03 -11.25 4.90
C TYR A 79 12.24 -11.24 6.22
N VAL A 80 11.16 -10.47 6.28
CA VAL A 80 10.31 -10.36 7.48
C VAL A 80 9.62 -11.68 7.78
N HIS A 81 9.07 -12.36 6.78
CA HIS A 81 8.44 -13.67 6.95
C HIS A 81 9.44 -14.76 7.36
N ALA A 82 10.70 -14.65 6.93
CA ALA A 82 11.78 -15.56 7.30
C ALA A 82 12.42 -15.23 8.67
N SER A 83 12.20 -14.04 9.23
CA SER A 83 12.82 -13.59 10.48
C SER A 83 12.15 -14.13 11.76
N GLY A 84 11.16 -15.03 11.62
CA GLY A 84 10.58 -15.77 12.75
C GLY A 84 11.37 -17.06 13.06
N PRO A 85 11.09 -17.74 14.19
CA PRO A 85 11.70 -19.02 14.49
C PRO A 85 11.38 -20.03 13.37
N ALA A 86 12.40 -20.79 12.92
CA ALA A 86 12.29 -21.66 11.76
C ALA A 86 11.20 -22.75 11.90
N ASP A 87 10.89 -23.15 13.14
CA ASP A 87 10.04 -24.28 13.47
C ASP A 87 8.60 -23.91 13.87
N THR A 88 8.23 -22.63 13.88
CA THR A 88 6.86 -22.27 14.27
C THR A 88 5.93 -22.20 13.07
N GLU A 89 4.91 -23.06 13.07
CA GLU A 89 3.79 -23.02 12.14
C GLU A 89 3.03 -21.69 12.29
N GLY A 90 3.19 -20.79 11.31
CA GLY A 90 2.28 -19.68 10.95
C GLY A 90 2.04 -18.54 11.96
N GLY A 91 2.15 -18.79 13.27
CA GLY A 91 1.64 -17.93 14.32
C GLY A 91 2.67 -17.09 15.06
N GLU A 92 3.97 -17.39 14.96
CA GLU A 92 5.03 -16.57 15.60
C GLU A 92 5.80 -15.69 14.62
N ARG A 93 5.55 -15.85 13.32
CA ARG A 93 6.26 -15.11 12.28
C ARG A 93 5.72 -13.68 12.20
N PRO A 94 6.59 -12.66 12.08
CA PRO A 94 6.14 -11.30 11.86
C PRO A 94 5.32 -11.18 10.57
N ALA A 95 4.35 -10.27 10.56
CA ALA A 95 3.55 -9.94 9.39
C ALA A 95 3.85 -8.53 8.88
N VAL A 96 3.44 -8.24 7.65
CA VAL A 96 3.67 -6.95 6.99
C VAL A 96 2.34 -6.37 6.51
N ILE A 97 2.16 -5.06 6.68
CA ILE A 97 1.19 -4.24 5.97
C ILE A 97 1.96 -3.27 5.07
N ILE A 98 1.59 -3.16 3.81
CA ILE A 98 2.12 -2.17 2.87
C ILE A 98 0.99 -1.17 2.56
N GLY A 99 1.16 0.05 3.06
CA GLY A 99 0.28 1.19 2.79
C GLY A 99 0.48 1.76 1.39
N ASN A 100 -0.58 2.36 0.84
CA ASN A 100 -0.59 2.94 -0.50
C ASN A 100 -0.57 4.46 -0.45
N CYS A 101 0.54 5.00 0.00
CA CYS A 101 0.70 6.44 0.18
C CYS A 101 0.80 7.22 -1.15
N GLY A 102 1.03 6.52 -2.27
CA GLY A 102 1.25 7.15 -3.57
C GLY A 102 0.05 7.18 -4.50
N GLN A 103 -0.92 6.27 -4.34
CA GLN A 103 -2.05 6.14 -5.25
C GLN A 103 -3.37 6.62 -4.61
N LEU A 104 -3.43 7.86 -4.17
CA LEU A 104 -4.61 8.40 -3.46
C LEU A 104 -5.66 9.06 -4.37
N ARG A 105 -5.41 9.11 -5.69
CA ARG A 105 -6.37 9.66 -6.66
C ARG A 105 -7.24 8.56 -7.25
N TRP A 106 -8.54 8.72 -7.18
CA TRP A 106 -9.51 7.78 -7.75
C TRP A 106 -9.92 8.19 -9.17
N ASN A 107 -9.61 7.33 -10.15
CA ASN A 107 -10.10 7.48 -11.51
C ASN A 107 -11.40 6.71 -11.69
N ARG A 108 -12.52 7.45 -11.75
CA ARG A 108 -13.86 6.87 -11.94
C ARG A 108 -14.05 6.17 -13.28
N LYS A 109 -13.40 6.66 -14.35
CA LYS A 109 -13.52 6.06 -15.68
C LYS A 109 -12.84 4.68 -15.74
N GLN A 110 -11.68 4.57 -15.10
CA GLN A 110 -10.89 3.33 -15.09
C GLN A 110 -11.15 2.44 -13.86
N GLY A 111 -11.95 2.92 -12.90
CA GLY A 111 -12.25 2.20 -11.66
C GLY A 111 -11.01 1.85 -10.84
N ARG A 112 -10.02 2.75 -10.75
CA ARG A 112 -8.75 2.45 -10.06
C ARG A 112 -8.11 3.65 -9.38
N ALA A 113 -7.34 3.34 -8.34
CA ALA A 113 -6.40 4.24 -7.68
C ALA A 113 -5.16 4.54 -8.53
N MET A 114 -4.72 5.81 -8.56
CA MET A 114 -3.64 6.31 -9.40
C MET A 114 -2.71 7.27 -8.64
N THR A 115 -1.43 7.28 -9.00
CA THR A 115 -0.48 8.32 -8.57
C THR A 115 -0.74 9.63 -9.31
N ARG A 116 -0.22 10.75 -8.78
CA ARG A 116 -0.24 12.05 -9.47
C ARG A 116 0.41 11.96 -10.86
N VAL A 117 1.58 11.33 -10.94
CA VAL A 117 2.30 11.16 -12.21
C VAL A 117 1.47 10.36 -13.21
N SER A 118 0.85 9.26 -12.78
CA SER A 118 -0.03 8.47 -13.66
C SER A 118 -1.26 9.24 -14.10
N TRP A 119 -1.80 10.12 -13.23
CA TRP A 119 -2.94 10.97 -13.56
C TRP A 119 -2.58 11.98 -14.66
N ASP A 120 -1.43 12.64 -14.52
CA ASP A 120 -0.94 13.65 -15.47
C ASP A 120 -0.49 13.03 -16.80
N SER A 121 -0.09 11.76 -16.78
CA SER A 121 0.36 11.01 -17.97
C SER A 121 -0.78 10.30 -18.72
N GLN A 122 -2.04 10.57 -18.38
CA GLN A 122 -3.17 9.96 -19.08
C GLN A 122 -3.22 10.44 -20.53
N THR A 123 -3.18 9.50 -21.47
CA THR A 123 -3.35 9.77 -22.89
C THR A 123 -4.71 10.39 -23.14
N ARG A 124 -4.73 11.58 -23.75
CA ARG A 124 -5.95 12.21 -24.24
C ARG A 124 -6.43 11.42 -25.46
N GLU A 125 -7.71 11.06 -25.50
CA GLU A 125 -8.29 10.34 -26.65
C GLU A 125 -8.17 11.13 -27.97
N SER A 126 -7.99 12.45 -27.89
CA SER A 126 -7.62 13.32 -29.00
C SER A 126 -7.04 14.65 -28.49
N ALA A 127 -6.28 15.37 -29.32
CA ALA A 127 -5.70 16.69 -29.01
C ALA A 127 -6.74 17.77 -28.65
N VAL A 128 -8.00 17.55 -29.04
CA VAL A 128 -9.15 18.45 -28.75
C VAL A 128 -9.98 18.02 -27.56
N HIS A 129 -9.68 16.89 -26.92
CA HIS A 129 -10.41 16.47 -25.72
C HIS A 129 -9.81 17.09 -24.47
N ASP A 130 -10.66 17.62 -23.59
CA ASP A 130 -10.24 18.22 -22.34
C ASP A 130 -9.45 17.22 -21.49
N ALA A 131 -8.39 17.73 -20.85
CA ALA A 131 -7.64 16.95 -19.88
C ALA A 131 -8.59 16.51 -18.76
N VAL A 132 -8.38 15.32 -18.20
CA VAL A 132 -9.17 14.88 -17.04
C VAL A 132 -8.83 15.80 -15.87
N VAL A 133 -9.69 16.79 -15.64
CA VAL A 133 -9.54 17.74 -14.53
C VAL A 133 -9.72 16.96 -13.24
N TYR A 134 -8.75 17.10 -12.34
CA TYR A 134 -8.85 16.55 -11.00
C TYR A 134 -9.85 17.37 -10.19
N ASP A 135 -10.95 16.73 -9.80
CA ASP A 135 -11.92 17.27 -8.87
C ASP A 135 -11.80 16.54 -7.52
N PRO A 136 -11.35 17.23 -6.45
CA PRO A 136 -11.22 16.63 -5.12
C PRO A 136 -12.51 15.96 -4.62
N ALA A 137 -13.70 16.47 -4.98
CA ALA A 137 -14.97 15.94 -4.50
C ALA A 137 -15.31 14.57 -5.12
N THR A 138 -14.84 14.30 -6.34
CA THR A 138 -15.21 13.08 -7.08
C THR A 138 -14.03 12.17 -7.46
N ASN A 139 -12.79 12.65 -7.29
CA ASN A 139 -11.56 11.91 -7.57
C ASN A 139 -10.75 11.56 -6.32
N THR A 140 -11.39 11.60 -5.15
CA THR A 140 -10.83 11.09 -3.90
C THR A 140 -11.74 10.02 -3.31
N VAL A 141 -11.19 9.26 -2.37
CA VAL A 141 -11.94 8.29 -1.58
C VAL A 141 -12.00 8.84 -0.15
N GLU A 142 -13.17 8.82 0.45
CA GLU A 142 -13.37 9.32 1.82
C GLU A 142 -12.45 8.58 2.82
N GLY A 143 -11.80 9.35 3.69
CA GLY A 143 -10.81 8.83 4.64
C GLY A 143 -9.48 8.43 4.01
N GLN A 144 -9.30 8.67 2.70
CA GLN A 144 -8.09 8.39 1.94
C GLN A 144 -7.72 9.57 1.02
N ARG A 145 -8.18 10.79 1.35
CA ARG A 145 -8.07 11.96 0.46
C ARG A 145 -6.63 12.45 0.33
N ASP A 146 -5.86 12.31 1.39
CA ASP A 146 -4.45 12.64 1.47
C ASP A 146 -3.69 11.62 2.32
N GLN A 147 -2.37 11.77 2.39
CA GLN A 147 -1.52 10.84 3.12
C GLN A 147 -1.83 10.80 4.62
N LYS A 148 -2.21 11.94 5.21
CA LYS A 148 -2.51 12.03 6.63
C LYS A 148 -3.77 11.25 6.95
N GLU A 149 -4.83 11.45 6.17
CA GLU A 149 -6.06 10.65 6.29
C GLU A 149 -5.79 9.16 6.04
N HIS A 150 -5.01 8.82 5.01
CA HIS A 150 -4.66 7.43 4.70
C HIS A 150 -3.92 6.76 5.86
N ILE A 151 -2.87 7.39 6.38
CA ILE A 151 -2.07 6.87 7.50
C ILE A 151 -2.93 6.75 8.76
N ASN A 152 -3.75 7.77 9.05
CA ASN A 152 -4.67 7.72 10.18
C ASN A 152 -5.63 6.54 10.05
N TYR A 153 -6.23 6.32 8.86
CA TYR A 153 -7.12 5.19 8.62
C TYR A 153 -6.41 3.84 8.77
N LEU A 154 -5.16 3.73 8.30
CA LEU A 154 -4.36 2.53 8.49
C LEU A 154 -4.18 2.19 9.97
N LEU A 155 -3.81 3.19 10.78
CA LEU A 155 -3.54 3.02 12.20
C LEU A 155 -4.84 2.81 13.02
N SER A 156 -5.91 3.55 12.71
CA SER A 156 -7.13 3.57 13.53
C SER A 156 -8.16 2.53 13.13
N ALA A 157 -8.15 2.06 11.87
CA ALA A 157 -9.14 1.11 11.36
C ALA A 157 -8.52 -0.18 10.83
N VAL A 158 -7.42 -0.12 10.06
CA VAL A 158 -6.84 -1.32 9.45
C VAL A 158 -6.09 -2.18 10.45
N VAL A 159 -5.18 -1.59 11.24
CA VAL A 159 -4.42 -2.35 12.24
C VAL A 159 -5.35 -3.04 13.25
N PRO A 160 -6.35 -2.36 13.85
CA PRO A 160 -7.29 -3.02 14.76
C PRO A 160 -8.16 -4.09 14.11
N ALA A 161 -8.49 -3.95 12.82
CA ALA A 161 -9.35 -4.91 12.11
C ALA A 161 -8.59 -6.16 11.64
N LEU A 162 -7.30 -6.03 11.28
CA LEU A 162 -6.52 -7.12 10.69
C LEU A 162 -5.60 -7.81 11.69
N CYS A 163 -5.12 -7.11 12.71
CA CYS A 163 -4.12 -7.64 13.64
C CYS A 163 -4.75 -8.15 14.93
N MET A 164 -4.04 -9.04 15.64
CA MET A 164 -4.42 -9.41 17.00
C MET A 164 -4.38 -8.20 17.94
N LYS A 165 -5.24 -8.21 18.96
CA LYS A 165 -5.24 -7.18 19.99
C LYS A 165 -3.90 -7.18 20.74
N GLY A 166 -3.29 -6.01 20.90
CA GLY A 166 -2.02 -5.84 21.61
C GLY A 166 -0.79 -6.27 20.80
N VAL A 167 -0.93 -6.44 19.48
CA VAL A 167 0.20 -6.71 18.57
C VAL A 167 1.30 -5.66 18.72
N LYS A 168 2.56 -6.07 18.64
CA LYS A 168 3.67 -5.12 18.50
C LYS A 168 3.68 -4.55 17.10
N LEU A 169 3.43 -3.25 16.96
CA LEU A 169 3.46 -2.54 15.67
C LEU A 169 4.78 -1.77 15.51
N ASP A 170 5.53 -2.04 14.44
CA ASP A 170 6.65 -1.21 14.01
C ASP A 170 6.28 -0.48 12.73
N VAL A 171 6.55 0.83 12.66
CA VAL A 171 6.24 1.64 11.49
C VAL A 171 7.52 2.03 10.76
N ILE A 172 7.60 1.70 9.48
CA ILE A 172 8.66 2.13 8.58
C ILE A 172 8.04 3.10 7.59
N ALA A 173 8.44 4.37 7.63
CA ALA A 173 7.98 5.39 6.68
C ALA A 173 9.10 5.84 5.76
N ILE A 174 8.82 5.90 4.46
CA ILE A 174 9.76 6.30 3.42
C ILE A 174 9.38 7.70 2.90
N ALA A 175 10.39 8.56 2.74
CA ALA A 175 10.27 9.90 2.15
C ALA A 175 9.20 10.77 2.85
N ASP A 176 8.31 11.40 2.09
CA ASP A 176 7.34 12.38 2.62
C ASP A 176 6.31 11.76 3.56
N SER A 177 6.09 10.45 3.51
CA SER A 177 5.25 9.74 4.47
C SER A 177 5.78 9.86 5.92
N ALA A 178 7.08 10.08 6.11
CA ALA A 178 7.66 10.35 7.43
C ALA A 178 7.33 11.75 7.97
N ARG A 179 6.99 12.70 7.10
CA ARG A 179 6.64 14.08 7.49
C ARG A 179 5.22 14.21 8.02
N CYS A 180 4.36 13.20 7.81
CA CYS A 180 2.95 13.25 8.19
C CYS A 180 2.71 13.16 9.71
N GLY A 181 3.75 13.08 10.54
CA GLY A 181 3.63 13.02 11.99
C GLY A 181 2.89 11.77 12.40
N ILE A 182 3.59 10.64 12.44
CA ILE A 182 3.02 9.37 12.91
C ILE A 182 2.66 9.56 14.39
N PRO A 183 1.38 9.54 14.78
CA PRO A 183 1.03 9.62 16.18
C PRO A 183 1.48 8.32 16.86
N VAL A 184 2.60 8.39 17.57
CA VAL A 184 3.05 7.33 18.48
C VAL A 184 2.25 7.49 19.77
N SER A 185 1.31 6.57 19.99
CA SER A 185 0.59 6.40 21.26
C SER A 185 1.41 5.56 22.23
#